data_AF-A0A662ZCY1-F1
#
_entry.id   AF-A0A662ZCY1-F1
#
_cell.length_a   1.000
_cell.length_b   1.000
_cell.length_c   1.000
_cell.angle_alpha   90.00
_cell.angle_beta   90.00
_cell.angle_gamma   90.00
#
_symmetry.space_group_name_H-M   'P 1'
#
loop_
_entity.id
_entity.type
_entity.pdbx_description
1 polymer ?
#
loop_
_entity_poly.entity_id
_entity_poly.type
_entity_poly.pdbx_seq_one_letter_code
_entity_poly.pdbx_strand_id
1 'polypeptide(L)'
;MTNKENRRLKISNLSSFIVLGFLEAAWAPMVPYIKARFDLDEGQLGMLLLCTGIGSFISLPIVSSLTSRFGCKKVMQICAVFFALTLIMLSVSPYLALTAVLLLIFGALTIGLDVSSNINAVIVESELKKPLMSGFHGGYSIGTLAGSALMSAMLSVGISLFFGASAIFALMMFITFMFCGHLINDVKAFENKKKEADEKSSDTELSEKKHRRIPLLVIIIGCMCFIMYALEGAVLSWSGVFANQERSIDISSAGFIYSFFAIAMTIMRLVGNRIVVSLGRKITVVSGTLLVAAGWIITVIVPNIYGTCIGFLLVGFGAANIVPQLVSFAGTIRNFPVHDTIAFINALGYSGILLGPVVIGFTSKAFSLPATFVGIGISSLIVGLIALKVVTDEGLETKKKIRELANHSNN
;
A
#
# COMPACT_ATOMS: atom_id res chain seq x y z
N MET A 1 -26.93 -11.01 1.75
CA MET A 1 -26.06 -11.35 0.60
C MET A 1 -25.86 -12.85 0.54
N THR A 2 -25.93 -13.41 -0.66
CA THR A 2 -25.67 -14.83 -0.91
C THR A 2 -24.17 -15.14 -0.82
N ASN A 3 -23.79 -16.40 -0.58
CA ASN A 3 -22.38 -16.82 -0.61
C ASN A 3 -21.70 -16.49 -1.94
N LYS A 4 -22.45 -16.49 -3.05
CA LYS A 4 -21.97 -16.15 -4.40
C LYS A 4 -21.63 -14.67 -4.53
N GLU A 5 -22.47 -13.79 -3.99
CA GLU A 5 -22.22 -12.33 -3.99
C GLU A 5 -21.01 -11.98 -3.13
N ASN A 6 -20.91 -12.57 -1.93
CA ASN A 6 -19.76 -12.37 -1.04
C ASN A 6 -18.44 -12.78 -1.71
N ARG A 7 -18.44 -13.88 -2.46
CA ARG A 7 -17.27 -14.33 -3.22
C ARG A 7 -16.93 -13.36 -4.35
N ARG A 8 -17.92 -12.82 -5.05
CA ARG A 8 -17.73 -11.85 -6.14
C ARG A 8 -17.14 -10.52 -5.67
N LEU A 9 -17.60 -10.00 -4.53
CA LEU A 9 -17.01 -8.79 -3.92
C LEU A 9 -15.53 -8.99 -3.60
N LYS A 10 -15.19 -10.11 -2.95
CA LYS A 10 -13.80 -10.43 -2.59
C LYS A 10 -12.91 -10.58 -3.82
N ILE A 11 -13.35 -11.31 -4.84
CA ILE A 11 -12.59 -11.50 -6.07
C ILE A 11 -12.39 -10.16 -6.79
N SER A 12 -13.44 -9.33 -6.86
CA SER A 12 -13.35 -8.03 -7.54
C SER A 12 -12.35 -7.11 -6.85
N ASN A 13 -12.40 -7.03 -5.52
CA ASN A 13 -11.47 -6.19 -4.79
C ASN A 13 -10.04 -6.75 -4.77
N LEU A 14 -9.87 -8.08 -4.64
CA LEU A 14 -8.55 -8.68 -4.79
C LEU A 14 -7.94 -8.40 -6.16
N SER A 15 -8.75 -8.48 -7.22
CA SER A 15 -8.31 -8.20 -8.59
C SER A 15 -7.93 -6.74 -8.78
N SER A 16 -8.58 -5.79 -8.11
CA SER A 16 -8.21 -4.37 -8.21
C SER A 16 -6.84 -4.09 -7.61
N PHE A 17 -6.50 -4.73 -6.49
CA PHE A 17 -5.16 -4.67 -5.91
C PHE A 17 -4.11 -5.35 -6.80
N ILE A 18 -4.44 -6.50 -7.42
CA ILE A 18 -3.55 -7.15 -8.40
C ILE A 18 -3.28 -6.21 -9.58
N VAL A 19 -4.32 -5.59 -10.16
CA VAL A 19 -4.18 -4.65 -11.28
C VAL A 19 -3.28 -3.47 -10.91
N LEU A 20 -3.47 -2.88 -9.73
CA LEU A 20 -2.62 -1.80 -9.22
C LEU A 20 -1.15 -2.24 -9.16
N GLY A 21 -0.86 -3.32 -8.42
CA GLY A 21 0.52 -3.77 -8.24
C GLY A 21 1.19 -4.18 -9.55
N PHE A 22 0.43 -4.82 -10.45
CA PHE A 22 0.94 -5.26 -11.74
C PHE A 22 1.34 -4.08 -12.63
N LEU A 23 0.44 -3.11 -12.79
CA LEU A 23 0.70 -1.93 -13.63
C LEU A 23 1.83 -1.07 -13.06
N GLU A 24 1.88 -0.89 -11.74
CA GLU A 24 2.95 -0.16 -11.08
C GLU A 24 4.31 -0.84 -11.28
N ALA A 25 4.41 -2.15 -11.05
CA ALA A 25 5.69 -2.85 -11.14
C ALA A 25 6.17 -3.14 -12.56
N ALA A 26 5.25 -3.17 -13.54
CA ALA A 26 5.59 -3.28 -14.96
C ALA A 26 6.45 -2.11 -15.46
N TRP A 27 6.42 -0.96 -14.77
CA TRP A 27 7.24 0.20 -15.07
C TRP A 27 8.73 -0.02 -14.80
N ALA A 28 9.09 -0.71 -13.71
CA ALA A 28 10.48 -0.78 -13.24
C ALA A 28 11.47 -1.30 -14.31
N PRO A 29 11.16 -2.38 -15.06
CA PRO A 29 12.04 -2.86 -16.13
C PRO A 29 12.11 -1.92 -17.35
N MET A 30 11.19 -0.96 -17.49
CA MET A 30 11.21 0.03 -18.58
C MET A 30 12.18 1.19 -18.29
N VAL A 31 12.49 1.46 -17.02
CA VAL A 31 13.30 2.62 -16.59
C VAL A 31 14.68 2.66 -17.27
N PRO A 32 15.46 1.56 -17.34
CA PRO A 32 16.78 1.59 -17.99
C PRO A 32 16.70 1.98 -19.47
N TYR A 33 15.65 1.55 -20.19
CA TYR A 33 15.45 1.88 -21.61
C TYR A 33 15.15 3.37 -21.80
N ILE A 34 14.38 3.97 -20.88
CA ILE A 34 14.05 5.41 -20.93
C ILE A 34 15.26 6.26 -20.54
N LYS A 35 16.02 5.82 -19.54
CA LYS A 35 17.31 6.45 -19.17
C LYS A 35 18.25 6.47 -20.38
N ALA A 36 18.44 5.33 -21.05
CA ALA A 36 19.31 5.22 -22.21
C ALA A 36 18.81 6.05 -23.42
N ARG A 37 17.49 6.07 -23.67
CA ARG A 37 16.91 6.84 -24.79
C ARG A 37 17.21 8.34 -24.71
N PHE A 38 17.20 8.89 -23.50
CA PHE A 38 17.41 10.33 -23.27
C PHE A 38 18.80 10.66 -22.72
N ASP A 39 19.71 9.67 -22.66
CA ASP A 39 21.07 9.80 -22.12
C ASP A 39 21.10 10.49 -20.74
N LEU A 40 20.23 10.05 -19.84
CA LEU A 40 20.06 10.70 -18.54
C LEU A 40 21.13 10.25 -17.55
N ASP A 41 21.69 11.22 -16.82
CA ASP A 41 22.42 10.93 -15.59
C ASP A 41 21.47 10.52 -14.45
N GLU A 42 22.02 10.08 -13.32
CA GLU A 42 21.22 9.63 -12.18
C GLU A 42 20.39 10.74 -11.52
N GLY A 43 20.91 11.98 -11.51
CA GLY A 43 20.21 13.13 -10.95
C GLY A 43 19.01 13.52 -11.82
N GLN A 44 19.19 13.53 -13.13
CA GLN A 44 18.14 13.77 -14.11
C GLN A 44 17.07 12.68 -14.08
N LEU A 45 17.48 11.41 -13.98
CA LEU A 45 16.54 10.30 -13.79
C LEU A 45 15.76 10.46 -12.49
N GLY A 46 16.42 10.84 -11.40
CA GLY A 46 15.77 11.13 -10.11
C GLY A 46 14.72 12.23 -10.21
N MET A 47 15.04 13.35 -10.87
CA MET A 47 14.07 14.43 -11.13
C MET A 47 12.90 13.98 -12.00
N LEU A 48 13.15 13.14 -13.00
CA LEU A 48 12.13 12.58 -13.86
C LEU A 48 11.19 11.64 -13.08
N LEU A 49 11.74 10.79 -12.20
CA LEU A 49 10.96 9.90 -11.34
C LEU A 49 10.18 10.68 -10.27
N LEU A 50 10.68 11.84 -9.81
CA LEU A 50 9.95 12.70 -8.87
C LEU A 50 8.58 13.14 -9.42
N CYS A 51 8.43 13.23 -10.75
CA CYS A 51 7.15 13.49 -11.39
C CYS A 51 6.07 12.48 -10.99
N THR A 52 6.39 11.20 -10.77
CA THR A 52 5.38 10.22 -10.32
C THR A 52 4.86 10.57 -8.92
N GLY A 53 5.75 10.97 -8.01
CA GLY A 53 5.39 11.40 -6.67
C GLY A 53 4.53 12.66 -6.67
N ILE A 54 4.91 13.66 -7.46
CA ILE A 54 4.16 14.93 -7.60
C ILE A 54 2.76 14.68 -8.17
N GLY A 55 2.65 13.85 -9.22
CA GLY A 55 1.38 13.50 -9.84
C GLY A 55 0.43 12.78 -8.88
N SER A 56 0.98 11.87 -8.07
CA SER A 56 0.25 11.21 -6.99
C SER A 56 -0.28 12.21 -5.98
N PHE A 57 0.55 13.16 -5.53
CA PHE A 57 0.15 14.14 -4.52
C PHE A 57 -0.93 15.13 -5.02
N ILE A 58 -0.78 15.66 -6.23
CA ILE A 58 -1.71 16.67 -6.78
C ILE A 58 -3.11 16.09 -7.03
N SER A 59 -3.18 14.81 -7.40
CA SER A 59 -4.43 14.16 -7.80
C SER A 59 -5.31 13.68 -6.64
N LEU A 60 -4.77 13.61 -5.42
CA LEU A 60 -5.49 13.16 -4.21
C LEU A 60 -6.89 13.76 -4.00
N PRO A 61 -7.07 15.10 -3.94
CA PRO A 61 -8.40 15.68 -3.72
C PRO A 61 -9.35 15.38 -4.89
N ILE A 62 -8.80 15.26 -6.11
CA ILE A 62 -9.55 14.95 -7.31
C ILE A 62 -10.07 13.51 -7.24
N VAL A 63 -9.19 12.54 -6.95
CA VAL A 63 -9.53 11.12 -6.84
C VAL A 63 -10.55 10.86 -5.72
N SER A 64 -10.39 11.51 -4.56
CA SER A 64 -11.36 11.40 -3.46
C SER A 64 -12.75 11.85 -3.91
N SER A 65 -12.83 13.04 -4.52
CA SER A 65 -14.07 13.62 -5.05
C SER A 65 -14.71 12.76 -6.14
N LEU A 66 -13.90 12.26 -7.09
CA LEU A 66 -14.37 11.38 -8.15
C LEU A 66 -14.92 10.06 -7.59
N THR A 67 -14.26 9.48 -6.59
CA THR A 67 -14.69 8.21 -5.98
C THR A 67 -16.00 8.38 -5.23
N SER A 68 -16.16 9.49 -4.51
CA SER A 68 -17.42 9.87 -3.86
C SER A 68 -18.57 10.06 -4.87
N ARG A 69 -18.28 10.67 -6.02
CA ARG A 69 -19.31 11.00 -7.03
C ARG A 69 -19.68 9.83 -7.93
N PHE A 70 -18.70 9.04 -8.38
CA PHE A 70 -18.86 8.03 -9.41
C PHE A 70 -18.72 6.58 -8.92
N GLY A 71 -18.28 6.40 -7.67
CA GLY A 71 -18.06 5.10 -7.06
C GLY A 71 -16.68 4.50 -7.35
N CYS A 72 -16.29 3.52 -6.52
CA CYS A 72 -14.98 2.86 -6.61
C CYS A 72 -14.80 2.16 -7.96
N LYS A 73 -15.81 1.44 -8.44
CA LYS A 73 -15.71 0.68 -9.70
C LYS A 73 -15.35 1.56 -10.89
N LYS A 74 -16.10 2.64 -11.13
CA LYS A 74 -15.89 3.49 -12.31
C LYS A 74 -14.53 4.17 -12.27
N VAL A 75 -14.16 4.73 -11.12
CA VAL A 75 -12.86 5.38 -10.94
C VAL A 75 -11.72 4.38 -11.14
N MET A 76 -11.80 3.21 -10.50
CA MET A 76 -10.82 2.14 -10.65
C MET A 76 -10.66 1.71 -12.12
N GLN A 77 -11.75 1.45 -12.84
CA GLN A 77 -11.70 0.99 -14.22
C GLN A 77 -11.11 2.06 -15.16
N ILE A 78 -11.49 3.33 -14.98
CA ILE A 78 -10.94 4.45 -15.73
C ILE A 78 -9.44 4.58 -15.46
N CYS A 79 -9.04 4.56 -14.19
CA CYS A 79 -7.63 4.65 -13.82
C CYS A 79 -6.82 3.48 -14.39
N ALA A 80 -7.33 2.23 -14.34
CA ALA A 80 -6.67 1.06 -14.90
C ALA A 80 -6.43 1.19 -16.42
N VAL A 81 -7.46 1.63 -17.18
CA VAL A 81 -7.36 1.84 -18.63
C VAL A 81 -6.30 2.87 -18.95
N PHE A 82 -6.39 4.05 -18.34
CA PHE A 82 -5.45 5.12 -18.64
C PHE A 82 -4.03 4.80 -18.16
N PHE A 83 -3.87 4.07 -17.05
CA PHE A 83 -2.54 3.69 -16.54
C PHE A 83 -1.87 2.76 -17.53
N ALA A 84 -2.57 1.71 -17.96
CA ALA A 84 -2.06 0.79 -18.96
C ALA A 84 -1.73 1.50 -20.30
N LEU A 85 -2.53 2.49 -20.71
CA LEU A 85 -2.22 3.34 -21.87
C LEU A 85 -0.97 4.19 -21.64
N THR A 86 -0.79 4.75 -20.44
CA THR A 86 0.42 5.52 -20.08
C THR A 86 1.68 4.67 -20.22
N LEU A 87 1.65 3.37 -19.88
CA LEU A 87 2.78 2.46 -20.12
C LEU A 87 3.11 2.34 -21.63
N ILE A 88 2.10 2.20 -22.48
CA ILE A 88 2.30 2.19 -23.94
C ILE A 88 2.90 3.52 -24.39
N MET A 89 2.36 4.65 -23.92
CA MET A 89 2.87 5.98 -24.30
C MET A 89 4.31 6.20 -23.85
N LEU A 90 4.67 5.79 -22.62
CA LEU A 90 6.05 5.84 -22.12
C LEU A 90 7.00 5.00 -22.98
N SER A 91 6.53 3.86 -23.50
CA SER A 91 7.36 2.99 -24.34
C SER A 91 7.80 3.64 -25.66
N VAL A 92 7.06 4.61 -26.18
CA VAL A 92 7.31 5.29 -27.47
C VAL A 92 7.52 6.79 -27.36
N SER A 93 7.50 7.36 -26.15
CA SER A 93 7.63 8.81 -25.94
C SER A 93 8.92 9.34 -26.58
N PRO A 94 8.83 10.33 -27.50
CA PRO A 94 9.98 10.89 -28.21
C PRO A 94 10.67 12.04 -27.47
N TYR A 95 10.02 12.63 -26.45
CA TYR A 95 10.52 13.83 -25.77
C TYR A 95 10.60 13.62 -24.25
N LEU A 96 11.66 14.15 -23.63
CA LEU A 96 11.84 14.07 -22.18
C LEU A 96 10.71 14.79 -21.43
N ALA A 97 10.30 15.98 -21.89
CA ALA A 97 9.21 16.74 -21.30
C ALA A 97 7.86 15.98 -21.35
N LEU A 98 7.55 15.32 -22.47
CA LEU A 98 6.37 14.48 -22.57
C LEU A 98 6.45 13.29 -21.62
N THR A 99 7.63 12.67 -21.48
CA THR A 99 7.87 11.58 -20.53
C THR A 99 7.62 12.04 -19.09
N ALA A 100 8.06 13.24 -18.71
CA ALA A 100 7.78 13.82 -17.40
C ALA A 100 6.27 14.02 -17.16
N VAL A 101 5.54 14.52 -18.15
CA VAL A 101 4.07 14.65 -18.08
C VAL A 101 3.39 13.28 -17.97
N LEU A 102 3.83 12.29 -18.72
CA LEU A 102 3.32 10.92 -18.62
C LEU A 102 3.59 10.32 -17.24
N LEU A 103 4.71 10.64 -16.60
CA LEU A 103 5.00 10.20 -15.23
C LEU A 103 4.18 10.93 -14.17
N LEU A 104 3.85 12.21 -14.37
CA LEU A 104 2.82 12.89 -13.54
C LEU A 104 1.48 12.16 -13.65
N ILE A 105 1.07 11.79 -14.87
CA ILE A 105 -0.17 11.05 -15.12
C ILE A 105 -0.10 9.64 -14.49
N PHE A 106 1.04 8.95 -14.63
CA PHE A 106 1.30 7.64 -14.01
C PHE A 106 1.07 7.68 -12.50
N GLY A 107 1.65 8.67 -11.82
CA GLY A 107 1.46 8.87 -10.38
C GLY A 107 0.00 9.11 -10.02
N ALA A 108 -0.66 9.99 -10.77
CA ALA A 108 -2.07 10.30 -10.56
C ALA A 108 -3.00 9.08 -10.73
N LEU A 109 -2.67 8.20 -11.65
CA LEU A 109 -3.44 6.98 -11.91
C LEU A 109 -3.13 5.88 -10.89
N THR A 110 -1.90 5.83 -10.39
CA THR A 110 -1.48 4.96 -9.28
C THR A 110 -2.32 5.25 -8.05
N ILE A 111 -2.37 6.51 -7.62
CA ILE A 111 -3.16 6.89 -6.44
C ILE A 111 -4.67 6.76 -6.70
N GLY A 112 -5.11 6.97 -7.96
CA GLY A 112 -6.48 6.71 -8.41
C GLY A 112 -6.93 5.27 -8.16
N LEU A 113 -6.11 4.30 -8.59
CA LEU A 113 -6.34 2.87 -8.36
C LEU A 113 -6.25 2.49 -6.88
N ASP A 114 -5.25 3.01 -6.18
CA ASP A 114 -5.00 2.70 -4.77
C ASP A 114 -6.14 3.19 -3.87
N VAL A 115 -6.50 4.47 -3.95
CA VAL A 115 -7.56 5.05 -3.11
C VAL A 115 -8.91 4.41 -3.41
N SER A 116 -9.27 4.21 -4.69
CA SER A 116 -10.54 3.58 -5.05
C SER A 116 -10.62 2.12 -4.59
N SER A 117 -9.52 1.37 -4.67
CA SER A 117 -9.44 -0.02 -4.20
C SER A 117 -9.50 -0.11 -2.67
N ASN A 118 -8.80 0.76 -1.95
CA ASN A 118 -8.82 0.78 -0.48
C ASN A 118 -10.19 1.20 0.07
N ILE A 119 -10.84 2.21 -0.52
CA ILE A 119 -12.21 2.58 -0.14
C ILE A 119 -13.14 1.38 -0.33
N ASN A 120 -13.07 0.72 -1.50
CA ASN A 120 -13.90 -0.47 -1.75
C ASN A 120 -13.58 -1.60 -0.76
N ALA A 121 -12.30 -1.81 -0.42
CA ALA A 121 -11.88 -2.80 0.54
C ALA A 121 -12.49 -2.57 1.94
N VAL A 122 -12.46 -1.33 2.42
CA VAL A 122 -13.09 -0.94 3.70
C VAL A 122 -14.59 -1.23 3.68
N ILE A 123 -15.26 -0.88 2.59
CA ILE A 123 -16.71 -1.13 2.46
C ILE A 123 -16.98 -2.65 2.47
N VAL A 124 -16.22 -3.44 1.69
CA VAL A 124 -16.36 -4.91 1.63
C VAL A 124 -16.07 -5.56 2.98
N GLU A 125 -15.06 -5.10 3.73
CA GLU A 125 -14.81 -5.58 5.10
C GLU A 125 -15.98 -5.29 6.05
N SER A 126 -16.54 -4.08 5.95
CA SER A 126 -17.69 -3.65 6.76
C SER A 126 -18.94 -4.48 6.46
N GLU A 127 -19.28 -4.65 5.17
CA GLU A 127 -20.44 -5.45 4.74
C GLU A 127 -20.30 -6.92 5.12
N LEU A 128 -19.10 -7.49 4.95
CA LEU A 128 -18.85 -8.91 5.22
C LEU A 128 -18.51 -9.19 6.69
N LYS A 129 -18.28 -8.15 7.50
CA LYS A 129 -17.85 -8.22 8.91
C LYS A 129 -16.69 -9.19 9.11
N LYS A 130 -15.70 -9.13 8.20
CA LYS A 130 -14.52 -10.00 8.18
C LYS A 130 -13.29 -9.16 7.83
N PRO A 131 -12.13 -9.40 8.49
CA PRO A 131 -10.88 -8.80 8.07
C PRO A 131 -10.44 -9.45 6.74
N LEU A 132 -10.23 -8.61 5.73
CA LEU A 132 -9.89 -8.94 4.36
C LEU A 132 -8.76 -8.06 3.80
N MET A 133 -8.48 -6.91 4.40
CA MET A 133 -7.55 -5.89 3.90
C MET A 133 -6.15 -6.43 3.66
N SER A 134 -5.61 -7.22 4.60
CA SER A 134 -4.28 -7.83 4.46
C SER A 134 -4.21 -8.72 3.22
N GLY A 135 -5.22 -9.56 2.98
CA GLY A 135 -5.27 -10.42 1.80
C GLY A 135 -5.40 -9.63 0.49
N PHE A 136 -6.08 -8.47 0.51
CA PHE A 136 -6.14 -7.58 -0.65
C PHE A 136 -4.78 -6.98 -0.98
N HIS A 137 -4.05 -6.47 0.02
CA HIS A 137 -2.64 -6.07 -0.16
C HIS A 137 -1.73 -7.24 -0.56
N GLY A 138 -2.08 -8.48 -0.19
CA GLY A 138 -1.43 -9.68 -0.71
C GLY A 138 -1.61 -9.83 -2.23
N GLY A 139 -2.79 -9.47 -2.75
CA GLY A 139 -3.04 -9.35 -4.19
C GLY A 139 -2.16 -8.29 -4.86
N TYR A 140 -1.97 -7.13 -4.22
CA TYR A 140 -1.02 -6.11 -4.68
C TYR A 140 0.40 -6.68 -4.77
N SER A 141 0.87 -7.35 -3.72
CA SER A 141 2.20 -7.98 -3.71
C SER A 141 2.36 -9.07 -4.78
N ILE A 142 1.33 -9.86 -5.06
CA ILE A 142 1.36 -10.81 -6.19
C ILE A 142 1.42 -10.05 -7.51
N GLY A 143 0.63 -8.99 -7.66
CA GLY A 143 0.61 -8.12 -8.83
C GLY A 143 1.99 -7.53 -9.10
N THR A 144 2.67 -6.98 -8.08
CA THR A 144 3.99 -6.37 -8.26
C THR A 144 5.05 -7.38 -8.72
N LEU A 145 5.07 -8.57 -8.13
CA LEU A 145 5.95 -9.66 -8.55
C LEU A 145 5.64 -10.10 -10.00
N ALA A 146 4.37 -10.31 -10.33
CA ALA A 146 3.96 -10.77 -11.66
C ALA A 146 4.21 -9.72 -12.75
N GLY A 147 3.93 -8.44 -12.48
CA GLY A 147 4.09 -7.35 -13.45
C GLY A 147 5.53 -7.07 -13.81
N SER A 148 6.39 -6.95 -12.79
CA SER A 148 7.83 -6.78 -13.00
C SER A 148 8.46 -8.01 -13.66
N ALA A 149 8.11 -9.23 -13.22
CA ALA A 149 8.63 -10.46 -13.82
C ALA A 149 8.19 -10.63 -15.28
N LEU A 150 6.93 -10.38 -15.61
CA LEU A 150 6.44 -10.52 -16.99
C LEU A 150 7.11 -9.51 -17.92
N MET A 151 7.18 -8.23 -17.51
CA MET A 151 7.86 -7.22 -18.33
C MET A 151 9.34 -7.56 -18.53
N SER A 152 10.06 -7.88 -17.44
CA SER A 152 11.47 -8.28 -17.53
C SER A 152 11.67 -9.51 -18.43
N ALA A 153 10.82 -10.52 -18.32
CA ALA A 153 10.90 -11.72 -19.15
C ALA A 153 10.72 -11.39 -20.63
N MET A 154 9.71 -10.59 -20.99
CA MET A 154 9.48 -10.15 -22.36
C MET A 154 10.70 -9.40 -22.92
N LEU A 155 11.24 -8.43 -22.17
CA LEU A 155 12.40 -7.65 -22.57
C LEU A 155 13.67 -8.52 -22.71
N SER A 156 13.84 -9.51 -21.82
CA SER A 156 15.00 -10.42 -21.84
C SER A 156 15.06 -11.31 -23.08
N VAL A 157 13.91 -11.64 -23.67
CA VAL A 157 13.83 -12.42 -24.93
C VAL A 157 13.75 -11.53 -26.18
N GLY A 158 14.01 -10.23 -26.03
CA GLY A 158 14.09 -9.28 -27.13
C GLY A 158 12.77 -8.68 -27.59
N ILE A 159 11.66 -8.87 -26.87
CA ILE A 159 10.40 -8.18 -27.18
C ILE A 159 10.61 -6.68 -26.96
N SER A 160 10.17 -5.86 -27.94
CA SER A 160 10.30 -4.41 -27.82
C SER A 160 9.44 -3.85 -26.69
N LEU A 161 9.85 -2.70 -26.15
CA LEU A 161 9.15 -2.02 -25.06
C LEU A 161 7.67 -1.73 -25.38
N PHE A 162 7.38 -1.41 -26.65
CA PHE A 162 6.02 -1.16 -27.13
C PHE A 162 5.15 -2.43 -27.13
N PHE A 163 5.68 -3.55 -27.64
CA PHE A 163 4.93 -4.81 -27.65
C PHE A 163 4.74 -5.37 -26.24
N GLY A 164 5.74 -5.24 -25.38
CA GLY A 164 5.63 -5.59 -23.96
C GLY A 164 4.54 -4.78 -23.25
N ALA A 165 4.56 -3.45 -23.39
CA ALA A 165 3.53 -2.58 -22.82
C ALA A 165 2.13 -2.87 -23.39
N SER A 166 2.03 -3.17 -24.69
CA SER A 166 0.76 -3.53 -25.35
C SER A 166 0.19 -4.86 -24.85
N ALA A 167 1.04 -5.86 -24.61
CA ALA A 167 0.64 -7.14 -24.02
C ALA A 167 0.11 -6.96 -22.59
N ILE A 168 0.78 -6.12 -21.77
CA ILE A 168 0.33 -5.77 -20.42
C ILE A 168 -1.00 -5.02 -20.48
N PHE A 169 -1.17 -4.10 -21.42
CA PHE A 169 -2.45 -3.43 -21.62
C PHE A 169 -3.57 -4.44 -21.89
N ALA A 170 -3.40 -5.32 -22.87
CA ALA A 170 -4.41 -6.32 -23.21
C ALA A 170 -4.76 -7.22 -22.01
N LEU A 171 -3.74 -7.71 -21.28
CA LEU A 171 -3.93 -8.55 -20.10
C LEU A 171 -4.66 -7.81 -18.97
N MET A 172 -4.26 -6.57 -18.67
CA MET A 172 -4.86 -5.78 -17.59
C MET A 172 -6.29 -5.34 -17.95
N MET A 173 -6.60 -5.09 -19.22
CA MET A 173 -7.98 -4.83 -19.66
C MET A 173 -8.85 -6.07 -19.46
N PHE A 174 -8.36 -7.25 -19.86
CA PHE A 174 -9.04 -8.50 -19.61
C PHE A 174 -9.33 -8.69 -18.11
N ILE A 175 -8.31 -8.54 -17.24
CA ILE A 175 -8.49 -8.72 -15.79
C ILE A 175 -9.47 -7.68 -15.21
N THR A 176 -9.34 -6.42 -15.61
CA THR A 176 -10.17 -5.31 -15.11
C THR A 176 -11.64 -5.52 -15.47
N PHE A 177 -11.97 -5.79 -16.73
CA PHE A 177 -13.36 -5.92 -17.16
C PHE A 177 -13.98 -7.25 -16.77
N MET A 178 -13.19 -8.33 -16.68
CA MET A 178 -13.69 -9.63 -16.27
C MET A 178 -13.90 -9.72 -14.75
N PHE A 179 -12.90 -9.32 -13.95
CA PHE A 179 -12.92 -9.62 -12.53
C PHE A 179 -13.34 -8.44 -11.65
N CYS A 180 -13.20 -7.18 -12.08
CA CYS A 180 -13.51 -6.01 -11.24
C CYS A 180 -14.96 -5.50 -11.40
N GLY A 181 -15.82 -6.27 -12.07
CA GLY A 181 -17.19 -5.88 -12.38
C GLY A 181 -18.13 -5.70 -11.17
N HIS A 182 -17.80 -6.28 -10.01
CA HIS A 182 -18.62 -6.20 -8.79
C HIS A 182 -18.00 -5.31 -7.71
N LEU A 183 -17.06 -4.42 -8.05
CA LEU A 183 -16.70 -3.32 -7.17
C LEU A 183 -17.92 -2.42 -6.92
N ILE A 184 -17.97 -1.79 -5.75
CA ILE A 184 -19.09 -1.00 -5.27
C ILE A 184 -19.16 0.32 -6.04
N ASN A 185 -20.34 0.62 -6.56
CA ASN A 185 -20.64 1.84 -7.32
C ASN A 185 -21.19 2.96 -6.44
N ASP A 186 -21.82 2.64 -5.31
CA ASP A 186 -22.54 3.61 -4.49
C ASP A 186 -21.86 3.77 -3.12
N VAL A 187 -20.78 4.54 -3.11
CA VAL A 187 -20.06 4.90 -1.88
C VAL A 187 -20.94 5.77 -0.98
N LYS A 188 -21.80 6.62 -1.56
CA LYS A 188 -22.69 7.50 -0.79
C LYS A 188 -23.73 6.73 0.00
N ALA A 189 -24.29 5.67 -0.56
CA ALA A 189 -25.22 4.80 0.17
C ALA A 189 -24.55 4.15 1.39
N PHE A 190 -23.28 3.75 1.27
CA PHE A 190 -22.53 3.25 2.42
C PHE A 190 -22.31 4.34 3.47
N GLU A 191 -21.91 5.55 3.05
CA GLU A 191 -21.68 6.66 3.97
C GLU A 191 -22.95 7.13 4.68
N ASN A 192 -24.09 7.16 4.00
CA ASN A 192 -25.37 7.50 4.60
C ASN A 192 -25.77 6.45 5.66
N LYS A 193 -25.66 5.15 5.33
CA LYS A 193 -25.90 4.07 6.31
C LYS A 193 -24.98 4.17 7.53
N LYS A 194 -23.72 4.54 7.32
CA LYS A 194 -22.76 4.74 8.41
C LYS A 194 -23.16 5.93 9.29
N LYS A 195 -23.55 7.06 8.70
CA LYS A 195 -24.04 8.24 9.45
C LYS A 195 -25.27 7.92 10.29
N GLU A 196 -26.27 7.24 9.72
CA GLU A 196 -27.47 6.82 10.44
C GLU A 196 -27.15 5.89 11.63
N ALA A 197 -26.14 5.03 11.48
CA ALA A 197 -25.67 4.17 12.58
C ALA A 197 -24.91 4.95 13.66
N ASP A 198 -24.08 5.92 13.25
CA ASP A 198 -23.34 6.79 14.15
C ASP A 198 -24.31 7.65 14.99
N GLU A 199 -25.32 8.27 14.37
CA GLU A 199 -26.35 9.09 15.03
C GLU A 199 -27.17 8.29 16.06
N LYS A 200 -27.52 7.04 15.76
CA LYS A 200 -28.23 6.14 16.70
C LYS A 200 -27.40 5.72 17.92
N SER A 201 -26.08 5.87 17.85
CA SER A 201 -25.15 5.43 18.90
C SER A 201 -24.64 6.56 19.79
N SER A 202 -25.02 7.80 19.50
CA SER A 202 -24.67 8.98 20.28
C SER A 202 -25.92 9.58 20.92
N ASP A 203 -26.07 9.45 22.25
CA ASP A 203 -27.15 10.08 23.06
C ASP A 203 -27.06 11.63 23.15
N THR A 204 -26.27 12.27 22.29
CA THR A 204 -26.02 13.70 22.33
C THR A 204 -26.45 14.38 21.04
N GLU A 205 -27.53 15.17 21.14
CA GLU A 205 -28.08 16.12 20.16
C GLU A 205 -27.13 17.30 19.81
N LEU A 206 -25.81 17.12 19.90
CA LEU A 206 -24.84 18.17 19.59
C LEU A 206 -23.95 17.79 18.41
N SER A 207 -24.36 18.19 17.21
CA SER A 207 -23.72 19.32 16.51
C SER A 207 -24.00 19.29 15.01
N GLU A 208 -25.02 20.04 14.58
CA GLU A 208 -25.29 20.40 13.18
C GLU A 208 -24.25 21.37 12.57
N LYS A 209 -23.09 21.62 13.20
CA LYS A 209 -22.10 22.56 12.64
C LYS A 209 -20.89 21.86 12.04
N LYS A 210 -21.07 21.49 10.76
CA LYS A 210 -20.09 21.21 9.70
C LYS A 210 -18.80 22.04 9.87
N HIS A 211 -17.78 21.49 10.53
CA HIS A 211 -16.41 21.95 10.37
C HIS A 211 -15.61 20.88 9.64
N ARG A 212 -15.14 21.25 8.45
CA ARG A 212 -14.29 20.50 7.50
C ARG A 212 -12.87 20.23 8.04
N ARG A 213 -12.68 20.08 9.36
CA ARG A 213 -11.36 19.81 9.94
C ARG A 213 -11.14 18.32 10.00
N ILE A 214 -10.00 17.89 9.47
CA ILE A 214 -9.58 16.49 9.50
C ILE A 214 -9.42 16.08 10.97
N PRO A 215 -10.07 15.00 11.44
CA PRO A 215 -9.96 14.56 12.83
C PRO A 215 -8.50 14.27 13.19
N LEU A 216 -8.09 14.64 14.41
CA LEU A 216 -6.73 14.38 14.90
C LEU A 216 -6.35 12.90 14.77
N LEU A 217 -7.30 12.01 14.99
CA LEU A 217 -7.10 10.58 14.84
C LEU A 217 -6.74 10.17 13.40
N VAL A 218 -7.37 10.79 12.39
CA VAL A 218 -7.05 10.56 10.96
C VAL A 218 -5.63 11.04 10.66
N ILE A 219 -5.21 12.17 11.24
CA ILE A 219 -3.84 12.68 11.13
C ILE A 219 -2.85 11.72 11.78
N ILE A 220 -3.13 11.24 12.99
CA ILE A 220 -2.29 10.27 13.71
C ILE A 220 -2.11 9.00 12.88
N ILE A 221 -3.19 8.42 12.35
CA ILE A 221 -3.11 7.23 11.50
C ILE A 221 -2.33 7.51 10.23
N GLY A 222 -2.55 8.66 9.58
CA GLY A 222 -1.77 9.05 8.41
C GLY A 222 -0.27 9.16 8.72
N CYS A 223 0.12 9.72 9.87
CA CYS A 223 1.52 9.75 10.32
C CYS A 223 2.08 8.36 10.61
N MET A 224 1.27 7.45 11.18
CA MET A 224 1.66 6.05 11.36
C MET A 224 1.91 5.37 10.01
N CYS A 225 1.01 5.57 9.03
CA CYS A 225 1.21 5.08 7.67
C CYS A 225 2.46 5.69 7.02
N PHE A 226 2.71 7.00 7.19
CA PHE A 226 3.91 7.68 6.72
C PHE A 226 5.18 6.99 7.22
N ILE A 227 5.27 6.70 8.53
CA ILE A 227 6.44 6.03 9.11
C ILE A 227 6.64 4.64 8.49
N MET A 228 5.55 3.86 8.37
CA MET A 228 5.63 2.50 7.82
C MET A 228 6.00 2.47 6.34
N TYR A 229 5.50 3.43 5.56
CA TYR A 229 5.82 3.58 4.16
C TYR A 229 7.23 4.17 3.94
N ALA A 230 7.70 5.06 4.80
CA ALA A 230 9.08 5.52 4.81
C ALA A 230 10.06 4.39 5.11
N LEU A 231 9.68 3.48 6.03
CA LEU A 231 10.41 2.24 6.27
C LEU A 231 10.44 1.34 5.03
N GLU A 232 9.32 1.16 4.34
CA GLU A 232 9.28 0.36 3.11
C GLU A 232 10.17 0.98 2.02
N GLY A 233 10.09 2.30 1.83
CA GLY A 233 11.01 3.05 0.96
C GLY A 233 12.48 2.92 1.38
N ALA A 234 12.76 2.88 2.69
CA ALA A 234 14.10 2.62 3.22
C ALA A 234 14.65 1.30 2.73
N VAL A 235 13.86 0.23 2.87
CA VAL A 235 14.27 -1.11 2.46
C VAL A 235 14.46 -1.17 0.94
N LEU A 236 13.57 -0.55 0.17
CA LEU A 236 13.67 -0.50 -1.29
C LEU A 236 14.95 0.18 -1.78
N SER A 237 15.31 1.33 -1.21
CA SER A 237 16.44 2.14 -1.70
C SER A 237 17.78 1.84 -1.02
N TRP A 238 17.78 1.36 0.22
CA TRP A 238 19.01 1.27 1.04
C TRP A 238 19.42 -0.14 1.43
N SER A 239 18.61 -1.18 1.18
CA SER A 239 18.98 -2.56 1.53
C SER A 239 20.22 -3.06 0.78
N GLY A 240 20.29 -2.82 -0.53
CA GLY A 240 21.46 -3.16 -1.34
C GLY A 240 22.68 -2.31 -0.97
N VAL A 241 22.49 -1.02 -0.72
CA VAL A 241 23.56 -0.11 -0.27
C VAL A 241 24.16 -0.59 1.05
N PHE A 242 23.32 -0.93 2.03
CA PHE A 242 23.75 -1.49 3.30
C PHE A 242 24.53 -2.79 3.12
N ALA A 243 24.03 -3.71 2.30
CA ALA A 243 24.72 -4.97 2.04
C ALA A 243 26.09 -4.78 1.37
N ASN A 244 26.21 -3.83 0.44
CA ASN A 244 27.49 -3.54 -0.18
C ASN A 244 28.45 -2.86 0.80
N GLN A 245 28.02 -1.80 1.49
CA GLN A 245 28.88 -0.97 2.34
C GLN A 245 29.25 -1.65 3.66
N GLU A 246 28.28 -2.30 4.31
CA GLU A 246 28.43 -2.84 5.67
C GLU A 246 28.72 -4.34 5.68
N ARG A 247 28.50 -5.04 4.56
CA ARG A 247 28.71 -6.50 4.46
C ARG A 247 29.62 -6.91 3.30
N SER A 248 30.17 -5.95 2.55
CA SER A 248 31.07 -6.18 1.41
C SER A 248 30.48 -7.11 0.33
N ILE A 249 29.15 -7.12 0.18
CA ILE A 249 28.46 -7.88 -0.88
C ILE A 249 28.69 -7.16 -2.20
N ASP A 250 29.00 -7.92 -3.25
CA ASP A 250 29.20 -7.35 -4.58
C ASP A 250 27.94 -6.64 -5.09
N ILE A 251 28.12 -5.49 -5.75
CA ILE A 251 27.03 -4.62 -6.23
C ILE A 251 26.07 -5.39 -7.14
N SER A 252 26.56 -6.34 -7.95
CA SER A 252 25.73 -7.15 -8.85
C SER A 252 24.72 -8.04 -8.11
N SER A 253 25.00 -8.37 -6.85
CA SER A 253 24.21 -9.28 -6.02
C SER A 253 23.52 -8.60 -4.83
N ALA A 254 23.96 -7.39 -4.46
CA ALA A 254 23.42 -6.67 -3.30
C ALA A 254 21.92 -6.38 -3.40
N GLY A 255 21.38 -6.24 -4.62
CA GLY A 255 19.95 -6.05 -4.87
C GLY A 255 19.07 -7.21 -4.41
N PHE A 256 19.59 -8.45 -4.29
CA PHE A 256 18.83 -9.61 -3.83
C PHE A 256 18.39 -9.51 -2.36
N ILE A 257 19.01 -8.64 -1.58
CA ILE A 257 18.64 -8.45 -0.16
C ILE A 257 17.21 -7.92 -0.03
N TYR A 258 16.79 -7.03 -0.93
CA TYR A 258 15.40 -6.56 -0.99
C TYR A 258 14.40 -7.71 -1.16
N SER A 259 14.76 -8.76 -1.89
CA SER A 259 13.87 -9.90 -2.15
C SER A 259 13.45 -10.62 -0.87
N PHE A 260 14.31 -10.71 0.14
CA PHE A 260 13.97 -11.32 1.43
C PHE A 260 12.82 -10.57 2.11
N PHE A 261 12.92 -9.23 2.18
CA PHE A 261 11.83 -8.39 2.70
C PHE A 261 10.54 -8.57 1.88
N ALA A 262 10.64 -8.48 0.55
CA ALA A 262 9.49 -8.54 -0.35
C ALA A 262 8.75 -9.89 -0.27
N ILE A 263 9.50 -11.01 -0.23
CA ILE A 263 8.94 -12.37 -0.09
C ILE A 263 8.26 -12.53 1.27
N ALA A 264 8.93 -12.16 2.37
CA ALA A 264 8.35 -12.23 3.71
C ALA A 264 7.06 -11.41 3.82
N MET A 265 7.08 -10.17 3.31
CA MET A 265 5.91 -9.30 3.28
C MET A 265 4.76 -9.92 2.49
N THR A 266 5.05 -10.48 1.31
CA THR A 266 4.05 -11.11 0.45
C THR A 266 3.39 -12.29 1.15
N ILE A 267 4.19 -13.24 1.68
CA ILE A 267 3.70 -14.40 2.41
C ILE A 267 2.79 -13.96 3.56
N MET A 268 3.25 -12.98 4.34
CA MET A 268 2.57 -12.52 5.54
C MET A 268 1.27 -11.76 5.26
N ARG A 269 1.19 -11.03 4.14
CA ARG A 269 -0.06 -10.42 3.66
C ARG A 269 -1.08 -11.49 3.24
N LEU A 270 -0.64 -12.55 2.56
CA LEU A 270 -1.51 -13.65 2.11
C LEU A 270 -2.13 -14.44 3.27
N VAL A 271 -1.38 -14.66 4.34
CA VAL A 271 -1.91 -15.30 5.57
C VAL A 271 -2.52 -14.28 6.55
N GLY A 272 -2.32 -12.98 6.33
CA GLY A 272 -2.63 -11.90 7.27
C GLY A 272 -4.08 -11.86 7.72
N ASN A 273 -5.03 -12.19 6.84
CA ASN A 273 -6.45 -12.26 7.22
C ASN A 273 -6.69 -13.27 8.35
N ARG A 274 -6.02 -14.44 8.32
CA ARG A 274 -6.16 -15.47 9.38
C ARG A 274 -5.52 -15.02 10.68
N ILE A 275 -4.41 -14.31 10.59
CA ILE A 275 -3.67 -13.76 11.73
C ILE A 275 -4.53 -12.70 12.44
N VAL A 276 -5.13 -11.78 11.68
CA VAL A 276 -6.01 -10.75 12.24
C VAL A 276 -7.27 -11.36 12.86
N VAL A 277 -7.85 -12.41 12.25
CA VAL A 277 -8.99 -13.14 12.85
C VAL A 277 -8.62 -13.77 14.19
N SER A 278 -7.40 -14.31 14.32
CA SER A 278 -6.98 -15.06 15.52
C SER A 278 -6.44 -14.17 16.62
N LEU A 279 -5.61 -13.19 16.28
CA LEU A 279 -4.93 -12.32 17.25
C LEU A 279 -5.67 -11.00 17.50
N GLY A 280 -6.54 -10.57 16.59
CA GLY A 280 -7.08 -9.22 16.61
C GLY A 280 -6.16 -8.18 15.98
N ARG A 281 -6.75 -7.04 15.64
CA ARG A 281 -6.10 -5.96 14.91
C ARG A 281 -4.99 -5.32 15.75
N LYS A 282 -5.29 -5.02 17.02
CA LYS A 282 -4.34 -4.35 17.92
C LYS A 282 -3.08 -5.20 18.08
N ILE A 283 -3.23 -6.48 18.42
CA ILE A 283 -2.09 -7.39 18.63
C ILE A 283 -1.30 -7.57 17.32
N THR A 284 -1.98 -7.67 16.18
CA THR A 284 -1.31 -7.79 14.87
C THR A 284 -0.42 -6.58 14.58
N VAL A 285 -0.91 -5.36 14.82
CA VAL A 285 -0.12 -4.14 14.59
C VAL A 285 1.07 -4.06 15.57
N VAL A 286 0.83 -4.24 16.87
CA VAL A 286 1.87 -4.10 17.90
C VAL A 286 2.96 -5.15 17.75
N SER A 287 2.59 -6.43 17.60
CA SER A 287 3.57 -7.51 17.35
C SER A 287 4.35 -7.30 16.06
N GLY A 288 3.70 -6.77 15.01
CA GLY A 288 4.36 -6.38 13.78
C GLY A 288 5.45 -5.33 14.00
N THR A 289 5.17 -4.29 14.79
CA THR A 289 6.17 -3.25 15.09
C THR A 289 7.35 -3.77 15.92
N LEU A 290 7.11 -4.74 16.81
CA LEU A 290 8.18 -5.41 17.55
C LEU A 290 9.07 -6.24 16.61
N LEU A 291 8.48 -6.99 15.68
CA LEU A 291 9.23 -7.74 14.67
C LEU A 291 10.05 -6.83 13.75
N VAL A 292 9.49 -5.68 13.35
CA VAL A 292 10.22 -4.67 12.58
C VAL A 292 11.44 -4.16 13.35
N ALA A 293 11.26 -3.77 14.61
CA ALA A 293 12.36 -3.27 15.43
C ALA A 293 13.44 -4.34 15.64
N ALA A 294 13.04 -5.58 15.95
CA ALA A 294 13.95 -6.71 16.06
C ALA A 294 14.71 -6.98 14.75
N GLY A 295 14.02 -6.90 13.60
CA GLY A 295 14.63 -7.05 12.29
C GLY A 295 15.72 -6.03 12.02
N TRP A 296 15.46 -4.74 12.28
CA TRP A 296 16.47 -3.69 12.14
C TRP A 296 17.66 -3.88 13.08
N ILE A 297 17.41 -4.25 14.34
CA ILE A 297 18.47 -4.53 15.32
C ILE A 297 19.35 -5.69 14.85
N ILE A 298 18.75 -6.80 14.40
CA ILE A 298 19.49 -7.97 13.91
C ILE A 298 20.31 -7.61 12.67
N THR A 299 19.72 -6.88 11.71
CA THR A 299 20.43 -6.41 10.51
C THR A 299 21.69 -5.63 10.89
N VAL A 300 21.62 -4.79 11.92
CA VAL A 300 22.73 -3.92 12.35
C VAL A 300 23.78 -4.67 13.17
N ILE A 301 23.36 -5.40 14.22
CA ILE A 301 24.26 -5.99 15.21
C ILE A 301 25.00 -7.21 14.66
N VAL A 302 24.38 -8.01 13.79
CA VAL A 302 24.98 -9.25 13.28
C VAL A 302 25.77 -8.93 12.00
N PRO A 303 27.13 -8.92 12.03
CA PRO A 303 27.94 -8.41 10.93
C PRO A 303 28.21 -9.50 9.88
N ASN A 304 27.15 -10.16 9.40
CA ASN A 304 27.25 -11.15 8.33
C ASN A 304 25.99 -11.16 7.46
N ILE A 305 26.07 -11.82 6.30
CA ILE A 305 24.97 -11.88 5.34
C ILE A 305 23.72 -12.55 5.90
N TYR A 306 23.87 -13.60 6.71
CA TYR A 306 22.73 -14.32 7.30
C TYR A 306 21.93 -13.42 8.26
N GLY A 307 22.62 -12.62 9.08
CA GLY A 307 22.03 -11.62 9.94
C GLY A 307 21.25 -10.57 9.15
N THR A 308 21.84 -10.04 8.08
CA THR A 308 21.17 -9.11 7.17
C THR A 308 19.92 -9.72 6.55
N CYS A 309 20.00 -10.94 5.99
CA CYS A 309 18.85 -11.61 5.40
C CYS A 309 17.73 -11.89 6.41
N ILE A 310 18.08 -12.41 7.60
CA ILE A 310 17.12 -12.66 8.69
C ILE A 310 16.46 -11.36 9.14
N GLY A 311 17.25 -10.29 9.31
CA GLY A 311 16.74 -8.99 9.71
C GLY A 311 15.73 -8.44 8.70
N PHE A 312 16.04 -8.44 7.39
CA PHE A 312 15.09 -8.02 6.36
C PHE A 312 13.86 -8.92 6.23
N LEU A 313 13.99 -10.24 6.46
CA LEU A 313 12.83 -11.14 6.58
C LEU A 313 11.91 -10.69 7.73
N LEU A 314 12.47 -10.42 8.92
CA LEU A 314 11.70 -9.98 10.08
C LEU A 314 11.04 -8.61 9.87
N VAL A 315 11.74 -7.67 9.24
CA VAL A 315 11.14 -6.38 8.85
C VAL A 315 9.97 -6.60 7.89
N GLY A 316 10.10 -7.51 6.91
CA GLY A 316 9.03 -7.85 5.97
C GLY A 316 7.83 -8.50 6.65
N PHE A 317 8.07 -9.50 7.52
CA PHE A 317 7.02 -10.16 8.31
C PHE A 317 6.30 -9.17 9.24
N GLY A 318 7.03 -8.29 9.91
CA GLY A 318 6.47 -7.33 10.84
C GLY A 318 5.66 -6.22 10.15
N ALA A 319 6.20 -5.65 9.07
CA ALA A 319 5.58 -4.52 8.37
C ALA A 319 4.30 -4.90 7.61
N ALA A 320 4.22 -6.15 7.13
CA ALA A 320 3.22 -6.63 6.18
C ALA A 320 1.77 -6.23 6.46
N ASN A 321 1.34 -6.37 7.72
CA ASN A 321 -0.05 -6.22 8.12
C ASN A 321 -0.34 -4.89 8.83
N ILE A 322 0.67 -4.06 9.11
CA ILE A 322 0.46 -2.81 9.87
C ILE A 322 -0.43 -1.85 9.08
N VAL A 323 0.01 -1.43 7.88
CA VAL A 323 -0.75 -0.47 7.06
C VAL A 323 -2.13 -1.00 6.68
N PRO A 324 -2.32 -2.25 6.21
CA PRO A 324 -3.65 -2.79 5.95
C PRO A 324 -4.59 -2.68 7.16
N GLN A 325 -4.09 -2.94 8.36
CA GLN A 325 -4.89 -2.84 9.57
C GLN A 325 -5.17 -1.39 9.99
N LEU A 326 -4.24 -0.46 9.76
CA LEU A 326 -4.46 0.97 9.97
C LEU A 326 -5.52 1.53 9.01
N VAL A 327 -5.50 1.15 7.74
CA VAL A 327 -6.52 1.51 6.73
C VAL A 327 -7.89 0.95 7.14
N SER A 328 -7.93 -0.33 7.52
CA SER A 328 -9.15 -0.99 8.00
C SER A 328 -9.74 -0.31 9.24
N PHE A 329 -8.89 0.12 10.18
CA PHE A 329 -9.29 0.88 11.37
C PHE A 329 -9.73 2.31 11.03
N ALA A 330 -9.02 3.01 10.14
CA ALA A 330 -9.40 4.35 9.73
C ALA A 330 -10.81 4.38 9.12
N GLY A 331 -11.20 3.33 8.40
CA GLY A 331 -12.55 3.15 7.88
C GLY A 331 -13.67 3.15 8.94
N THR A 332 -13.35 2.86 10.21
CA THR A 332 -14.32 2.83 11.32
C THR A 332 -14.44 4.17 12.06
N ILE A 333 -13.62 5.18 11.74
CA ILE A 333 -13.68 6.50 12.38
C ILE A 333 -15.02 7.16 12.09
N ARG A 334 -15.72 7.57 13.15
CA ARG A 334 -17.03 8.23 13.06
C ARG A 334 -16.91 9.68 12.61
N ASN A 335 -18.01 10.25 12.13
CA ASN A 335 -18.15 11.69 11.84
C ASN A 335 -17.17 12.26 10.78
N PHE A 336 -16.52 11.40 9.99
CA PHE A 336 -15.70 11.82 8.84
C PHE A 336 -15.91 10.86 7.66
N PRO A 337 -16.06 11.35 6.41
CA PRO A 337 -16.32 10.50 5.26
C PRO A 337 -15.19 9.48 5.02
N VAL A 338 -15.56 8.26 4.62
CA VAL A 338 -14.59 7.17 4.45
C VAL A 338 -13.69 7.45 3.25
N HIS A 339 -14.25 7.99 2.17
CA HIS A 339 -13.44 8.37 1.01
C HIS A 339 -12.36 9.40 1.37
N ASP A 340 -12.71 10.46 2.10
CA ASP A 340 -11.77 11.49 2.53
C ASP A 340 -10.75 10.95 3.54
N THR A 341 -11.18 10.07 4.45
CA THR A 341 -10.29 9.41 5.41
C THR A 341 -9.20 8.60 4.69
N ILE A 342 -9.62 7.70 3.80
CA ILE A 342 -8.70 6.80 3.11
C ILE A 342 -7.82 7.58 2.13
N ALA A 343 -8.36 8.56 1.41
CA ALA A 343 -7.57 9.43 0.55
C ALA A 343 -6.48 10.17 1.34
N PHE A 344 -6.82 10.74 2.51
CA PHE A 344 -5.86 11.48 3.32
C PHE A 344 -4.77 10.60 3.94
N ILE A 345 -5.10 9.45 4.51
CA ILE A 345 -4.08 8.58 5.12
C ILE A 345 -3.18 7.95 4.05
N ASN A 346 -3.72 7.63 2.86
CA ASN A 346 -2.90 7.11 1.75
C ASN A 346 -1.99 8.22 1.22
N ALA A 347 -2.51 9.44 1.06
CA ALA A 347 -1.70 10.61 0.71
C ALA A 347 -0.48 10.79 1.61
N LEU A 348 -0.75 10.86 2.92
CA LEU A 348 0.29 11.06 3.92
C LEU A 348 1.18 9.82 4.02
N GLY A 349 0.64 8.64 3.76
CA GLY A 349 1.41 7.41 3.66
C GLY A 349 2.43 7.41 2.53
N TYR A 350 1.98 7.64 1.29
CA TYR A 350 2.84 7.63 0.09
C TYR A 350 3.93 8.70 0.12
N SER A 351 3.67 9.85 0.75
CA SER A 351 4.74 10.83 0.97
C SER A 351 5.87 10.26 1.83
N GLY A 352 5.60 9.25 2.65
CA GLY A 352 6.60 8.46 3.37
C GLY A 352 7.53 7.68 2.43
N ILE A 353 7.01 6.96 1.43
CA ILE A 353 7.86 6.27 0.42
C ILE A 353 8.77 7.26 -0.31
N LEU A 354 8.27 8.46 -0.62
CA LEU A 354 9.01 9.47 -1.36
C LEU A 354 10.06 10.19 -0.50
N LEU A 355 9.67 10.62 0.70
CA LEU A 355 10.54 11.40 1.60
C LEU A 355 11.47 10.52 2.43
N GLY A 356 11.10 9.27 2.69
CA GLY A 356 11.86 8.32 3.51
C GLY A 356 13.31 8.16 3.04
N PRO A 357 13.57 7.77 1.79
CA PRO A 357 14.94 7.62 1.27
C PRO A 357 15.76 8.91 1.35
N VAL A 358 15.13 10.07 1.16
CA VAL A 358 15.79 11.38 1.26
C VAL A 358 16.25 11.64 2.70
N VAL A 359 15.34 11.44 3.68
CA VAL A 359 15.65 11.58 5.10
C VAL A 359 16.75 10.61 5.54
N ILE A 360 16.73 9.39 5.00
CA ILE A 360 17.75 8.37 5.28
C ILE A 360 19.12 8.78 4.72
N GLY A 361 19.17 9.35 3.53
CA GLY A 361 20.41 9.86 2.94
C GLY A 361 21.06 10.95 3.80
N PHE A 362 20.27 11.90 4.30
CA PHE A 362 20.79 12.94 5.19
C PHE A 362 21.22 12.41 6.56
N THR A 363 20.41 11.54 7.18
CA THR A 363 20.71 10.99 8.51
C THR A 363 21.89 10.02 8.48
N SER A 364 22.02 9.20 7.43
CA SER A 364 23.16 8.29 7.28
C SER A 364 24.48 9.03 7.09
N LYS A 365 24.47 10.17 6.38
CA LYS A 365 25.63 11.07 6.25
C LYS A 365 25.99 11.75 7.59
N ALA A 366 24.99 12.11 8.40
CA ALA A 366 25.21 12.79 9.68
C ALA A 366 25.66 11.84 10.80
N PHE A 367 25.17 10.59 10.79
CA PHE A 367 25.44 9.60 11.83
C PHE A 367 26.14 8.36 11.25
N SER A 368 25.37 7.45 10.66
CA SER A 368 25.80 6.29 9.88
C SER A 368 24.57 5.56 9.35
N LEU A 369 24.71 4.73 8.33
CA LEU A 369 23.60 3.93 7.81
C LEU A 369 23.03 2.94 8.85
N PRO A 370 23.85 2.20 9.63
CA PRO A 370 23.35 1.38 10.72
C PRO A 370 22.57 2.17 11.78
N ALA A 371 23.05 3.35 12.19
CA ALA A 371 22.34 4.18 13.16
C ALA A 371 20.98 4.65 12.63
N THR A 372 20.90 5.01 11.35
CA THR A 372 19.62 5.37 10.71
C THR A 372 18.63 4.19 10.72
N PHE A 373 19.08 2.97 10.44
CA PHE A 373 18.22 1.78 10.49
C PHE A 373 17.67 1.52 11.89
N VAL A 374 18.48 1.69 12.95
CA VAL A 374 18.00 1.63 14.33
C VAL A 374 16.94 2.71 14.60
N GLY A 375 17.16 3.95 14.12
CA GLY A 375 16.20 5.05 14.22
C GLY A 375 14.85 4.76 13.56
N ILE A 376 14.84 4.09 12.41
CA ILE A 376 13.62 3.59 11.76
C ILE A 376 12.94 2.52 12.63
N GLY A 377 13.71 1.60 13.19
CA GLY A 377 13.20 0.60 14.15
C GLY A 377 12.51 1.25 15.35
N ILE A 378 13.13 2.25 15.97
CA ILE A 378 12.54 3.04 17.07
C ILE A 378 11.25 3.74 16.61
N SER A 379 11.26 4.34 15.42
CA SER A 379 10.08 5.01 14.87
C SER A 379 8.90 4.04 14.69
N SER A 380 9.17 2.79 14.31
CA SER A 380 8.13 1.74 14.24
C SER A 380 7.59 1.37 15.63
N LEU A 381 8.40 1.40 16.69
CA LEU A 381 7.93 1.17 18.05
C LEU A 381 7.00 2.30 18.53
N ILE A 382 7.24 3.54 18.12
CA ILE A 382 6.32 4.66 18.38
C ILE A 382 4.94 4.37 17.76
N VAL A 383 4.91 3.85 16.53
CA VAL A 383 3.67 3.37 15.89
C VAL A 383 3.00 2.31 16.77
N GLY A 384 3.75 1.34 17.30
CA GLY A 384 3.22 0.31 18.21
C GLY A 384 2.62 0.89 19.50
N LEU A 385 3.31 1.83 20.14
CA LEU A 385 2.85 2.50 21.36
C LEU A 385 1.57 3.32 21.14
N ILE A 386 1.47 4.02 20.01
CA ILE A 386 0.26 4.73 19.62
C ILE A 386 -0.87 3.72 19.34
N ALA A 387 -0.57 2.64 18.63
CA ALA A 387 -1.55 1.61 18.30
C ALA A 387 -2.15 0.94 19.55
N LEU A 388 -1.36 0.73 20.62
CA LEU A 388 -1.86 0.21 21.89
C LEU A 388 -3.00 1.05 22.48
N LYS A 389 -2.88 2.37 22.38
CA LYS A 389 -3.84 3.34 22.93
C LYS A 389 -5.05 3.54 22.01
N VAL A 390 -4.83 3.51 20.70
CA VAL A 390 -5.78 4.05 19.73
C VAL A 390 -6.52 2.98 18.94
N VAL A 391 -5.87 1.89 18.56
CA VAL A 391 -6.48 0.86 17.70
C VAL A 391 -7.38 -0.03 18.56
N THR A 392 -8.68 -0.08 18.30
CA THR A 392 -9.64 -0.93 19.02
C THR A 392 -10.09 -2.13 18.18
N ASP A 393 -10.46 -3.21 18.86
CA ASP A 393 -10.98 -4.46 18.28
C ASP A 393 -12.52 -4.53 18.39
N GLU A 394 -13.21 -3.38 18.29
CA GLU A 394 -14.66 -3.22 18.53
C GLU A 394 -15.57 -4.19 17.75
N GLY A 395 -15.08 -4.81 16.66
CA GLY A 395 -15.80 -5.84 15.89
C GLY A 395 -15.52 -7.30 16.27
N LEU A 396 -14.41 -7.58 16.97
CA LEU A 396 -13.96 -8.94 17.31
C LEU A 396 -14.34 -9.35 18.74
N GLU A 397 -14.31 -8.41 19.69
CA GLU A 397 -14.73 -8.68 21.08
C GLU A 397 -16.20 -9.11 21.17
N THR A 398 -17.09 -8.47 20.40
CA THR A 398 -18.51 -8.86 20.33
C THR A 398 -18.68 -10.29 19.83
N LYS A 399 -17.85 -10.76 18.89
CA LYS A 399 -17.88 -12.15 18.43
C LYS A 399 -17.31 -13.12 19.46
N LYS A 400 -16.25 -12.74 20.19
CA LYS A 400 -15.68 -13.57 21.25
C LYS A 400 -16.69 -13.76 22.38
N LYS A 401 -17.33 -12.66 22.82
CA LYS A 401 -18.46 -12.68 23.76
C LYS A 401 -19.63 -13.52 23.26
N ILE A 402 -20.07 -13.37 22.01
CA ILE A 402 -21.17 -14.19 21.45
C ILE A 402 -20.81 -15.68 21.40
N ARG A 403 -19.55 -16.03 21.06
CA ARG A 403 -19.09 -17.42 21.02
C ARG A 403 -18.97 -18.04 22.41
N GLU A 404 -18.50 -17.28 23.37
CA GLU A 404 -18.43 -17.68 24.79
C GLU A 404 -19.83 -17.86 25.37
N LEU A 405 -20.77 -16.95 25.07
CA LEU A 405 -22.18 -17.06 25.48
C LEU A 405 -22.88 -18.27 24.84
N ALA A 406 -22.63 -18.56 23.55
CA ALA A 406 -23.20 -19.72 22.87
C ALA A 406 -22.61 -21.06 23.35
N ASN A 407 -21.38 -21.07 23.85
CA ASN A 407 -20.77 -22.26 24.46
C ASN A 407 -21.23 -22.45 25.92
N HIS A 408 -21.57 -21.39 26.64
CA HIS A 408 -22.14 -21.46 27.98
C HIS A 408 -23.63 -21.82 28.02
N SER A 409 -24.39 -21.62 26.93
CA SER A 409 -25.79 -22.04 26.85
C SER A 409 -26.00 -23.52 26.47
N ASN A 410 -24.92 -24.24 26.15
CA ASN A 410 -24.94 -25.66 25.76
C ASN A 410 -24.34 -26.60 26.83
N ASN A 411 -23.97 -26.04 28.00
CA ASN A 411 -23.63 -26.76 29.23
C ASN A 411 -24.66 -26.40 30.28
#